data_AF-A0A661DDZ0-F1
#
_entry.id   AF-A0A661DDZ0-F1
#
_cell.length_a   1.000
_cell.length_b   1.000
_cell.length_c   1.000
_cell.angle_alpha   90.00
_cell.angle_beta   90.00
_cell.angle_gamma   90.00
#
_symmetry.space_group_name_H-M   'P 1'
#
loop_
_entity.id
_entity.type
_entity.pdbx_description
1 polymer ?
#
loop_
_entity_poly.entity_id
_entity_poly.type
_entity_poly.pdbx_seq_one_letter_code
_entity_poly.pdbx_strand_id
1 'polypeptide(L)' 'MIQPFIASFVLVLTRGFQQLNVIHSLYVPAFFTSFVIACGEVGVIMSGVQYGWSAVPWIGFGGGLGVICAMLLHKKVFKK' A
#
# COMPACT_ATOMS: atom_id res chain seq x y z
N MET A 1 15.44 -7.53 -4.47
CA MET A 1 14.57 -8.46 -3.71
C MET A 1 13.83 -7.75 -2.56
N ILE A 2 14.52 -6.98 -1.70
CA ILE A 2 13.86 -6.18 -0.64
C ILE A 2 13.02 -5.02 -1.19
N GLN A 3 13.48 -4.37 -2.28
CA GLN A 3 12.77 -3.27 -2.92
C GLN A 3 11.32 -3.56 -3.36
N PRO A 4 11.01 -4.64 -4.12
CA PRO A 4 9.62 -4.97 -4.49
C PRO A 4 8.74 -5.28 -3.28
N PHE A 5 9.31 -5.86 -2.23
CA PHE A 5 8.59 -6.10 -0.97
C PHE A 5 8.17 -4.79 -0.31
N ILE A 6 9.11 -3.85 -0.13
CA ILE A 6 8.82 -2.55 0.51
C ILE A 6 7.84 -1.73 -0.34
N ALA A 7 8.06 -1.67 -1.65
CA ALA A 7 7.19 -0.93 -2.57
C ALA A 7 5.74 -1.47 -2.53
N SER A 8 5.57 -2.79 -2.61
CA SER A 8 4.27 -3.44 -2.51
C SER A 8 3.63 -3.25 -1.13
N PHE A 9 4.42 -3.39 -0.06
CA PHE A 9 3.95 -3.19 1.31
C PHE A 9 3.38 -1.79 1.51
N VAL A 10 4.14 -0.74 1.15
CA VAL A 10 3.72 0.65 1.32
C VAL A 10 2.53 0.97 0.42
N LEU A 11 2.53 0.51 -0.83
CA LEU A 11 1.42 0.71 -1.76
C LEU A 11 0.12 0.12 -1.23
N VAL A 12 0.16 -1.15 -0.82
CA VAL A 12 -1.03 -1.88 -0.41
C VAL A 12 -1.51 -1.42 0.96
N LEU A 13 -0.60 -1.09 1.87
CA LEU A 13 -0.92 -0.42 3.14
C LEU A 13 -1.68 0.87 2.89
N THR A 14 -1.15 1.74 2.02
CA THR A 14 -1.74 3.04 1.73
C THR A 14 -3.09 2.89 1.02
N ARG A 15 -3.22 1.93 0.10
CA ARG A 15 -4.51 1.59 -0.53
C ARG A 15 -5.56 1.16 0.50
N GLY A 16 -5.18 0.30 1.45
CA GLY A 16 -6.08 -0.13 2.53
C GLY A 16 -6.53 1.06 3.39
N PHE A 17 -5.60 1.94 3.76
CA PHE A 17 -5.90 3.18 4.47
C PHE A 17 -6.84 4.11 3.68
N GLN A 18 -6.59 4.28 2.39
CA GLN A 18 -7.43 5.11 1.53
C GLN A 18 -8.84 4.55 1.44
N GLN A 19 -9.00 3.24 1.26
CA GLN A 19 -10.32 2.61 1.21
C GLN A 19 -11.10 2.86 2.50
N LEU A 20 -10.43 2.78 3.66
CA LEU A 20 -11.05 3.06 4.95
C LEU A 20 -11.36 4.55 5.15
N ASN A 21 -10.51 5.46 4.65
CA ASN A 21 -10.76 6.90 4.66
C ASN A 21 -11.97 7.27 3.78
N VAL A 22 -12.11 6.63 2.62
CA VAL A 22 -13.26 6.81 1.72
C VAL A 22 -14.55 6.33 2.37
N ILE A 23 -14.53 5.16 3.04
CA ILE A 23 -15.69 4.64 3.78
C ILE A 23 -16.14 5.61 4.89
N HIS A 24 -15.20 6.34 5.50
CA HIS A 24 -15.48 7.31 6.55
C HIS A 24 -15.69 8.75 6.03
N SER A 25 -15.80 8.95 4.72
CA SER A 25 -15.97 10.26 4.06
C SER A 25 -14.89 11.28 4.45
N LEU A 26 -13.66 10.82 4.68
CA LEU A 26 -12.53 11.67 5.03
C LEU A 26 -11.83 12.19 3.75
N TYR A 27 -12.37 13.25 3.16
CA TYR A 27 -11.92 13.78 1.86
C TYR A 27 -10.47 14.28 1.85
N VAL A 28 -10.06 15.02 2.88
CA VAL A 28 -8.70 15.59 2.98
C VAL A 28 -7.63 14.50 3.05
N PRO A 29 -7.68 13.51 3.97
CA PRO A 29 -6.67 12.46 3.98
C PRO A 29 -6.78 11.53 2.76
N ALA A 30 -7.96 11.32 2.17
CA ALA A 30 -8.10 10.54 0.94
C ALA A 30 -7.35 11.17 -0.26
N PHE A 31 -7.31 12.50 -0.34
CA PHE A 31 -6.54 13.22 -1.34
C PHE A 31 -5.04 12.96 -1.17
N PHE A 32 -4.51 13.14 0.03
CA PHE A 32 -3.07 12.92 0.30
C PHE A 32 -2.65 11.46 0.13
N THR A 33 -3.48 10.50 0.57
CA THR A 33 -3.18 9.08 0.37
C THR A 33 -3.09 8.73 -1.11
N SER A 34 -3.84 9.41 -1.99
CA SER A 34 -3.81 9.15 -3.43
C SER A 34 -2.44 9.46 -4.05
N PHE A 35 -1.77 10.53 -3.60
CA PHE A 35 -0.41 10.84 -4.05
C PHE A 35 0.60 9.80 -3.57
N VAL A 36 0.44 9.31 -2.34
CA VAL A 36 1.32 8.27 -1.79
C VAL A 36 1.13 6.94 -2.53
N ILE A 37 -0.10 6.60 -2.92
CA ILE A 37 -0.37 5.42 -3.76
C ILE A 37 0.33 5.54 -5.11
N ALA A 38 0.22 6.70 -5.78
CA ALA A 38 0.87 6.91 -7.07
C ALA A 38 2.40 6.68 -7.00
N CYS A 39 3.06 7.18 -5.94
CA CYS A 39 4.48 6.91 -5.70
C CYS A 39 4.78 5.42 -5.53
N GLY A 40 3.93 4.70 -4.78
CA GLY A 40 4.05 3.26 -4.60
C GLY A 40 3.86 2.49 -5.91
N GLU A 41 2.96 2.93 -6.79
CA GLU A 41 2.65 2.26 -8.06
C GLU A 41 3.85 2.30 -8.99
N VAL A 42 4.46 3.49 -9.12
CA VAL A 42 5.69 3.65 -9.90
C VAL A 42 6.80 2.75 -9.34
N GLY A 43 6.96 2.68 -8.01
CA GLY A 43 7.94 1.81 -7.36
C GLY A 43 7.74 0.32 -7.66
N VAL A 44 6.49 -0.16 -7.62
CA VAL A 44 6.15 -1.55 -7.96
C VAL A 44 6.40 -1.82 -9.44
N ILE A 45 5.99 -0.91 -10.34
CA ILE A 45 6.21 -1.04 -11.79
C ILE A 45 7.71 -1.14 -12.10
N MET A 46 8.53 -0.23 -11.56
CA MET A 46 9.98 -0.25 -11.76
C MET A 46 10.59 -1.57 -11.26
N SER A 47 10.13 -2.09 -10.13
CA SER A 47 10.60 -3.36 -9.61
C SER A 47 10.18 -4.56 -10.48
N GLY A 48 8.99 -4.50 -11.08
CA GLY A 48 8.51 -5.51 -12.04
C GLY A 48 9.35 -5.54 -13.31
N VAL A 49 9.77 -4.37 -13.81
CA VAL A 49 10.68 -4.26 -14.96
C VAL A 49 12.06 -4.84 -14.65
N GLN A 50 12.60 -4.57 -13.45
CA GLN A 50 13.96 -4.99 -13.10
C GLN A 50 14.08 -6.48 -12.76
N TYR A 51 13.09 -7.06 -12.07
CA TYR A 51 13.18 -8.41 -11.50
C TYR A 51 12.23 -9.43 -12.16
N GLY A 52 11.26 -8.97 -12.97
CA GLY A 52 10.31 -9.82 -13.67
C GLY A 52 9.50 -10.72 -12.73
N TRP A 53 9.18 -11.93 -13.19
CA TRP A 53 8.36 -12.90 -12.46
C TRP A 53 8.95 -13.34 -11.10
N SER A 54 10.26 -13.18 -10.90
CA SER A 54 10.90 -13.50 -9.61
C SER A 54 10.48 -12.56 -8.47
N ALA A 55 9.92 -11.37 -8.79
CA ALA A 55 9.42 -10.43 -7.80
C ALA A 55 8.06 -10.83 -7.22
N VAL A 56 7.30 -11.71 -7.88
CA VAL A 56 5.90 -12.04 -7.52
C VAL A 56 5.75 -12.49 -6.07
N PRO A 57 6.57 -13.42 -5.52
CA PRO A 57 6.43 -13.83 -4.12
C PRO A 57 6.66 -12.66 -3.16
N TRP A 58 7.64 -11.80 -3.44
CA TRP A 58 8.00 -10.65 -2.60
C TRP A 58 6.94 -9.56 -2.63
N ILE A 59 6.38 -9.27 -3.81
CA ILE A 59 5.26 -8.35 -3.99
C ILE A 59 4.02 -8.88 -3.26
N GLY A 60 3.73 -10.18 -3.38
CA GLY A 60 2.62 -10.84 -2.71
C GLY A 60 2.73 -10.80 -1.18
N PHE A 61 3.90 -11.17 -0.63
CA PHE A 61 4.15 -11.10 0.81
C PHE A 61 4.10 -9.67 1.36
N GLY A 62 4.72 -8.71 0.66
CA GLY A 62 4.68 -7.29 1.03
C GLY A 62 3.24 -6.77 1.02
N GLY A 63 2.49 -7.07 -0.02
CA GLY A 63 1.09 -6.67 -0.16
C GLY A 63 0.20 -7.24 0.93
N GLY A 64 0.30 -8.55 1.20
CA GLY A 64 -0.48 -9.23 2.25
C GLY A 64 -0.24 -8.62 3.64
N LEU A 65 1.03 -8.42 4.01
CA LEU A 65 1.37 -7.74 5.28
C LEU A 65 0.89 -6.28 5.30
N GLY A 66 0.97 -5.60 4.16
CA GLY A 66 0.51 -4.22 4.00
C GLY A 66 -0.98 -4.06 4.31
N VAL A 67 -1.84 -4.94 3.79
CA VAL A 67 -3.29 -4.92 4.07
C VAL A 67 -3.55 -5.13 5.56
N ILE A 68 -2.94 -6.14 6.16
CA ILE A 68 -3.16 -6.47 7.58
C ILE A 68 -2.75 -5.27 8.45
N CYS A 69 -1.59 -4.67 8.14
CA CYS A 69 -1.09 -3.51 8.87
C CYS A 69 -2.01 -2.29 8.69
N ALA A 70 -2.55 -2.07 7.49
CA ALA A 70 -3.52 -1.00 7.25
C ALA A 70 -4.79 -1.16 8.07
N MET A 71 -5.35 -2.38 8.14
CA MET A 71 -6.54 -2.66 8.95
C MET A 71 -6.29 -2.41 10.45
N LEU A 72 -5.14 -2.85 10.96
CA LEU A 72 -4.79 -2.66 12.38
C LEU A 72 -4.52 -1.20 12.73
N LEU A 73 -3.74 -0.50 11.89
CA LEU A 73 -3.39 0.90 12.15
C LEU A 73 -4.59 1.82 11.98
N HIS A 74 -5.43 1.62 10.95
CA HIS A 74 -6.63 2.45 10.77
C HIS A 74 -7.59 2.31 11.96
N LYS A 75 -7.78 1.09 12.48
CA LYS A 75 -8.55 0.85 13.72
C LYS A 75 -7.97 1.60 14.93
N LYS A 76 -6.65 1.69 15.03
CA LYS A 76 -5.96 2.41 16.12
C LYS A 76 -6.03 3.93 15.98
N VAL A 77 -5.92 4.45 14.75
CA VAL A 77 -5.89 5.89 14.46
C VAL A 77 -7.29 6.50 14.46
N PHE A 78 -8.27 5.82 13.86
CA PHE A 78 -9.62 6.38 13.64
C PHE A 78 -10.68 5.88 14.62
N LYS A 79 -10.29 5.15 15.68
CA LYS A 79 -11.10 4.73 16.84
C LYS A 79 -12.62 4.81 16.58
N LYS A 80 -13.14 3.89 15.78
CA LYS A 80 -14.55 3.51 15.82
C LYS A 80 -14.63 2.11 16.41
#